data_AF-A0A812ICL0-F1
#
_entry.id   AF-A0A812ICL0-F1
#
_cell.length_a   1.000
_cell.length_b   1.000
_cell.length_c   1.000
_cell.angle_alpha   90.00
_cell.angle_beta   90.00
_cell.angle_gamma   90.00
#
_symmetry.space_group_name_H-M   'P 1'
#
loop_
_entity.id
_entity.type
_entity.pdbx_description
1 polymer ?
#
loop_
_entity_poly.entity_id
_entity_poly.type
_entity_poly.pdbx_seq_one_letter_code
_entity_poly.pdbx_strand_id
1 'polypeptide(L)'
;MYVLGPARQRALGASGLALEHHRSYNSSWHEPQKYTATVADIDLDLLRSCADSIEQSWELLGEQYLAQTGDVEGTEVKNGTIVLKCWQGKWWAAPSCRQNVSECAAIVTGGTGWGMTEMPQQAFFWNMPLAFATAAQAPVSQYYLLNKQLQSLLYWWAPDTMFALDDPNMIIFPKNNAREYAAGLYRTAKDRAILSNWVAGGLGRSDIRDALQLVRKLHFTDEAMRGLLVDFSTFNGSAADTACAWVRMHRHVWKDWLPNATLPCLHWACGA
;
A
#
# COMPACT_ATOMS: atom_id res chain seq x y z
N MET A 1 -2.48 2.64 3.08
CA MET A 1 -2.54 1.70 4.22
C MET A 1 -3.47 0.56 3.86
N TYR A 2 -3.08 -0.67 4.16
CA TYR A 2 -3.82 -1.90 3.87
C TYR A 2 -3.93 -2.74 5.14
N VAL A 3 -4.99 -3.55 5.21
CA VAL A 3 -5.16 -4.64 6.16
C VAL A 3 -5.17 -5.97 5.40
N LEU A 4 -4.42 -6.95 5.91
CA LEU A 4 -4.38 -8.29 5.33
C LEU A 4 -5.57 -9.14 5.78
N GLY A 5 -5.91 -10.12 4.95
CA GLY A 5 -7.07 -11.00 5.11
C GLY A 5 -7.20 -11.61 6.51
N PRO A 6 -6.15 -12.21 7.10
CA PRO A 6 -6.27 -12.87 8.41
C PRO A 6 -6.68 -11.92 9.55
N ALA A 7 -6.07 -10.74 9.67
CA ALA A 7 -6.44 -9.76 10.70
C ALA A 7 -7.88 -9.29 10.52
N ARG A 8 -8.27 -9.00 9.26
CA ARG A 8 -9.64 -8.61 8.92
C ARG A 8 -10.66 -9.69 9.31
N GLN A 9 -10.41 -10.94 8.93
CA GLN A 9 -11.31 -12.06 9.21
C GLN A 9 -11.46 -12.31 10.71
N ARG A 10 -10.37 -12.21 11.48
CA ARG A 10 -10.42 -12.31 12.96
C ARG A 10 -11.30 -11.23 13.57
N ALA A 11 -11.12 -9.96 13.17
CA ALA A 11 -11.91 -8.85 13.69
C ALA A 11 -13.39 -8.98 13.36
N LEU A 12 -13.71 -9.29 12.09
CA LEU A 12 -15.08 -9.46 11.65
C LEU A 12 -15.76 -10.64 12.36
N GLY A 13 -15.08 -11.78 12.50
CA GLY A 13 -15.63 -12.96 13.15
C GLY A 13 -15.82 -12.81 14.66
N ALA A 14 -14.92 -12.09 15.34
CA ALA A 14 -14.95 -11.96 16.80
C ALA A 14 -15.87 -10.85 17.30
N SER A 15 -15.98 -9.73 16.57
CA SER A 15 -16.72 -8.54 17.04
C SER A 15 -17.58 -7.86 15.98
N GLY A 16 -17.62 -8.37 14.75
CA GLY A 16 -18.28 -7.71 13.63
C GLY A 16 -17.54 -6.45 13.15
N LEU A 17 -16.30 -6.23 13.58
CA LEU A 17 -15.52 -5.04 13.25
C LEU A 17 -14.89 -5.16 11.86
N ALA A 18 -15.40 -4.38 10.89
CA ALA A 18 -14.88 -4.33 9.53
C ALA A 18 -13.63 -3.44 9.43
N LEU A 19 -12.44 -4.04 9.43
CA LEU A 19 -11.16 -3.32 9.41
C LEU A 19 -10.84 -2.63 8.06
N GLU A 20 -11.70 -2.69 7.05
CA GLU A 20 -11.48 -1.94 5.81
C GLU A 20 -11.87 -0.46 5.91
N HIS A 21 -12.49 -0.01 7.00
CA HIS A 21 -12.93 1.37 7.13
C HIS A 21 -12.17 2.09 8.24
N HIS A 22 -11.66 3.30 7.97
CA HIS A 22 -10.84 4.06 8.94
C HIS A 22 -11.53 4.24 10.31
N ARG A 23 -12.86 4.41 10.33
CA ARG A 23 -13.63 4.56 11.58
C ARG A 23 -13.54 3.34 12.51
N SER A 24 -13.33 2.15 11.96
CA SER A 24 -13.15 0.91 12.74
C SER A 24 -11.88 0.93 13.58
N TYR A 25 -10.97 1.87 13.30
CA TYR A 25 -9.77 2.07 14.07
C TYR A 25 -9.89 3.17 15.12
N ASN A 26 -11.00 3.89 15.22
CA ASN A 26 -11.09 4.99 16.17
C ASN A 26 -11.10 4.45 17.62
N SER A 27 -10.06 4.80 18.39
CA SER A 27 -9.84 4.27 19.74
C SER A 27 -10.88 4.71 20.78
N SER A 28 -11.72 5.70 20.47
CA SER A 28 -12.85 6.08 21.33
C SER A 28 -13.98 5.04 21.33
N TRP A 29 -14.02 4.16 20.32
CA TRP A 29 -15.14 3.24 20.10
C TRP A 29 -14.70 1.78 19.93
N HIS A 30 -13.46 1.55 19.50
CA HIS A 30 -12.97 0.25 19.08
C HIS A 30 -11.53 0.00 19.55
N GLU A 31 -11.16 -1.27 19.63
CA GLU A 31 -9.82 -1.73 19.99
C GLU A 31 -9.24 -2.60 18.86
N PRO A 32 -8.95 -2.01 17.67
CA PRO A 32 -8.48 -2.76 16.50
C PRO A 32 -7.17 -3.52 16.77
N GLN A 33 -6.36 -3.05 17.72
CA GLN A 33 -5.10 -3.65 18.13
C GLN A 33 -5.24 -5.10 18.62
N LYS A 34 -6.43 -5.51 19.06
CA LYS A 34 -6.71 -6.90 19.48
C LYS A 34 -6.66 -7.91 18.33
N TYR A 35 -6.74 -7.44 17.08
CA TYR A 35 -6.81 -8.30 15.89
C TYR A 35 -5.59 -8.15 14.98
N THR A 36 -4.76 -7.15 15.25
CA THR A 36 -3.56 -6.80 14.50
C THR A 36 -2.31 -7.15 15.29
N ALA A 37 -1.16 -7.21 14.60
CA ALA A 37 0.11 -7.16 15.30
C ALA A 37 0.27 -5.81 16.01
N THR A 38 0.95 -5.83 17.14
CA THR A 38 1.26 -4.68 17.97
C THR A 38 2.77 -4.40 17.96
N VAL A 39 3.17 -3.26 18.52
CA VAL A 39 4.60 -2.93 18.68
C VAL A 39 5.32 -3.99 19.52
N ALA A 40 4.65 -4.57 20.53
CA ALA A 40 5.25 -5.61 21.38
C ALA A 40 5.58 -6.91 20.63
N ASP A 41 4.92 -7.17 19.50
CA ASP A 41 5.11 -8.40 18.72
C ASP A 41 6.36 -8.35 17.81
N ILE A 42 7.05 -7.21 17.75
CA ILE A 42 8.11 -6.96 16.77
C ILE A 42 9.44 -6.76 17.47
N ASP A 43 10.41 -7.60 17.11
CA ASP A 43 11.79 -7.42 17.52
C ASP A 43 12.35 -6.12 16.94
N LEU A 44 12.86 -5.25 17.82
CA LEU A 44 13.45 -3.98 17.42
C LEU A 44 14.62 -4.19 16.46
N ASP A 45 15.38 -5.29 16.54
CA ASP A 45 16.52 -5.54 15.65
C ASP A 45 16.13 -5.73 14.18
N LEU A 46 14.85 -6.00 13.92
CA LEU A 46 14.29 -6.06 12.57
C LEU A 46 13.92 -4.67 12.00
N LEU A 47 14.15 -3.60 12.76
CA LEU A 47 13.76 -2.24 12.43
C LEU A 47 14.98 -1.30 12.35
N ARG A 48 14.93 -0.34 11.43
CA ARG A 48 15.86 0.79 11.37
C ARG A 48 15.54 1.78 12.48
N SER A 49 16.54 2.55 12.88
CA SER A 49 16.28 3.75 13.67
C SER A 49 15.54 4.79 12.83
N CYS A 50 14.83 5.72 13.49
CA CYS A 50 14.22 6.84 12.81
C CYS A 50 15.25 7.76 12.14
N ALA A 51 16.40 7.96 12.79
CA ALA A 51 17.53 8.71 12.27
C ALA A 51 18.04 8.13 10.94
N ASP A 52 18.16 6.80 10.87
CA ASP A 52 18.63 6.08 9.69
C ASP A 52 17.54 5.84 8.65
N SER A 53 16.31 6.34 8.83
CA SER A 53 15.20 6.09 7.90
C SER A 53 14.42 7.36 7.57
N ILE A 54 13.39 7.65 8.36
CA ILE A 54 12.45 8.74 8.10
C ILE A 54 13.11 10.11 8.17
N GLU A 55 14.00 10.33 9.15
CA GLU A 55 14.67 11.62 9.34
C GLU A 55 15.65 11.89 8.18
N GLN A 56 16.33 10.86 7.68
CA GLN A 56 17.26 10.99 6.55
C GLN A 56 16.55 11.31 5.21
N SER A 57 15.38 10.72 4.98
CA SER A 57 14.69 10.84 3.68
C SER A 57 13.63 11.94 3.63
N TRP A 58 13.18 12.42 4.79
CA TRP A 58 12.06 13.35 4.89
C TRP A 58 12.36 14.43 5.92
N GLU A 59 13.35 15.27 5.63
CA GLU A 59 13.88 16.30 6.55
C GLU A 59 12.79 17.22 7.15
N LEU A 60 11.77 17.59 6.37
CA LEU A 60 10.69 18.49 6.81
C LEU A 60 9.46 17.77 7.38
N LEU A 61 9.52 16.44 7.56
CA LEU A 61 8.34 15.67 7.96
C LEU A 61 7.80 16.07 9.33
N GLY A 62 8.68 16.28 10.32
CA GLY A 62 8.26 16.68 11.66
C GLY A 62 7.60 18.06 11.67
N GLU A 63 8.18 19.04 10.98
CA GLU A 63 7.62 20.38 10.81
C GLU A 63 6.27 20.35 10.12
N GLN A 64 6.14 19.64 9.01
CA GLN A 64 4.89 19.50 8.27
C GLN A 64 3.83 18.81 9.12
N TYR A 65 4.18 17.72 9.80
CA TYR A 65 3.27 17.01 10.67
C TYR A 65 2.74 17.92 11.79
N LEU A 66 3.64 18.63 12.48
CA LEU A 66 3.26 19.55 13.56
C LEU A 66 2.39 20.70 13.04
N ALA A 67 2.74 21.30 11.91
CA ALA A 67 1.99 22.42 11.34
C ALA A 67 0.54 22.04 10.99
N GLN A 68 0.31 20.80 10.55
CA GLN A 68 -1.02 20.34 10.14
C GLN A 68 -1.85 19.77 11.29
N THR A 69 -1.20 19.16 12.30
CA THR A 69 -1.91 18.45 13.38
C THR A 69 -1.95 19.20 14.70
N GLY A 70 -0.97 20.08 14.95
CA GLY A 70 -0.75 20.70 16.26
C GLY A 70 -0.23 19.71 17.32
N ASP A 71 0.15 18.49 16.93
CA ASP A 71 0.58 17.42 17.83
C ASP A 71 2.03 17.59 18.30
N VAL A 72 2.21 18.49 19.27
CA VAL A 72 3.52 18.79 19.87
C VAL A 72 4.15 17.54 20.48
N GLU A 73 3.37 16.66 21.12
CA GLU A 73 3.88 15.44 21.76
C GLU A 73 4.35 14.38 20.76
N GLY A 74 3.95 14.49 19.50
CA GLY A 74 4.37 13.61 18.41
C GLY A 74 5.65 14.03 17.73
N THR A 75 6.23 15.14 18.17
CA THR A 75 7.45 15.74 17.60
C THR A 75 8.46 16.09 18.68
N GLU A 76 9.70 16.31 18.27
CA GLU A 76 10.77 16.78 19.13
C GLU A 76 11.74 17.65 18.34
N VAL A 77 12.46 18.54 19.04
CA VAL A 77 13.52 19.35 18.43
C VAL A 77 14.84 18.60 18.54
N LYS A 78 15.43 18.23 17.41
CA LYS A 78 16.79 17.66 17.32
C LYS A 78 17.66 18.58 16.49
N ASN A 79 18.78 19.03 17.05
CA ASN A 79 19.76 19.89 16.37
C ASN A 79 19.15 21.15 15.73
N GLY A 80 18.09 21.71 16.34
CA GLY A 80 17.39 22.90 15.83
C GLY A 80 16.29 22.63 14.80
N THR A 81 16.09 21.38 14.38
CA THR A 81 15.03 20.97 13.44
C THR A 81 13.92 20.21 14.18
N ILE A 82 12.67 20.38 13.75
CA ILE A 82 11.53 19.61 14.29
C ILE A 82 11.44 18.29 13.54
N VAL A 83 11.62 17.19 14.27
CA VAL A 83 11.49 15.82 13.75
C VAL A 83 10.32 15.09 14.40
N LEU A 84 9.90 13.98 13.81
CA LEU A 84 8.96 13.07 14.47
C LEU A 84 9.62 12.46 15.71
N LYS A 85 8.91 12.46 16.83
CA LYS A 85 9.41 11.85 18.07
C LYS A 85 9.33 10.33 17.97
N CYS A 86 10.46 9.66 18.18
CA CYS A 86 10.53 8.21 18.08
C CYS A 86 10.75 7.52 19.41
N TRP A 87 9.77 6.71 19.82
CA TRP A 87 9.86 5.80 20.95
C TRP A 87 10.80 4.65 20.64
N GLN A 88 11.66 4.34 21.62
CA GLN A 88 12.76 3.37 21.48
C GLN A 88 13.67 3.65 20.27
N GLY A 89 13.68 4.90 19.77
CA GLY A 89 14.44 5.30 18.58
C GLY A 89 13.98 4.72 17.26
N LYS A 90 12.88 3.96 17.21
CA LYS A 90 12.42 3.23 16.00
C LYS A 90 10.95 3.45 15.64
N TRP A 91 10.10 3.75 16.62
CA TRP A 91 8.65 3.84 16.44
C TRP A 91 8.16 5.28 16.58
N TRP A 92 7.46 5.79 15.58
CA TRP A 92 6.55 6.91 15.80
C TRP A 92 5.16 6.38 16.14
N ALA A 93 4.59 6.78 17.28
CA ALA A 93 3.25 6.34 17.70
C ALA A 93 2.23 7.47 17.52
N ALA A 94 0.95 7.14 17.31
CA ALA A 94 -0.14 8.12 17.27
C ALA A 94 -0.64 8.49 18.68
N PRO A 95 -1.21 9.69 18.90
CA PRO A 95 -1.62 10.15 20.25
C PRO A 95 -2.53 9.18 21.00
N SER A 96 -3.41 8.52 20.26
CA SER A 96 -4.41 7.55 20.73
C SER A 96 -3.83 6.33 21.46
N CYS A 97 -2.55 6.02 21.30
CA CYS A 97 -1.90 4.87 21.94
C CYS A 97 -0.52 5.18 22.55
N ARG A 98 -0.05 6.43 22.52
CA ARG A 98 1.28 6.83 23.05
C ARG A 98 1.49 6.59 24.53
N GLN A 99 0.42 6.54 25.31
CA GLN A 99 0.50 6.22 26.74
C GLN A 99 1.02 4.80 26.98
N ASN A 100 0.77 3.88 26.05
CA ASN A 100 1.33 2.53 26.04
C ASN A 100 1.69 2.10 24.61
N VAL A 101 2.86 2.54 24.14
CA VAL A 101 3.30 2.32 22.76
C VAL A 101 3.35 0.83 22.39
N SER A 102 3.63 -0.05 23.35
CA SER A 102 3.67 -1.50 23.14
C SER A 102 2.33 -2.08 22.65
N GLU A 103 1.20 -1.44 22.96
CA GLU A 103 -0.14 -1.87 22.55
C GLU A 103 -0.62 -1.23 21.24
N CYS A 104 0.12 -0.26 20.68
CA CYS A 104 -0.24 0.32 19.39
C CYS A 104 -0.24 -0.77 18.30
N ALA A 105 -1.24 -0.76 17.42
CA ALA A 105 -1.22 -1.58 16.23
C ALA A 105 -0.06 -1.17 15.32
N ALA A 106 0.76 -2.13 14.94
CA ALA A 106 2.01 -1.87 14.24
C ALA A 106 1.82 -1.80 12.72
N ILE A 107 2.44 -0.80 12.10
CA ILE A 107 2.63 -0.69 10.66
C ILE A 107 4.13 -0.57 10.38
N VAL A 108 4.70 -1.63 9.80
CA VAL A 108 6.09 -1.61 9.38
C VAL A 108 6.15 -1.27 7.89
N THR A 109 6.89 -0.22 7.57
CA THR A 109 7.09 0.30 6.22
C THR A 109 8.45 -0.13 5.66
N GLY A 110 8.63 -0.01 4.34
CA GLY A 110 9.88 -0.37 3.67
C GLY A 110 10.73 0.84 3.29
N GLY A 111 11.89 0.56 2.70
CA GLY A 111 12.83 1.58 2.22
C GLY A 111 13.30 2.49 3.35
N THR A 112 12.96 3.77 3.25
CA THR A 112 13.29 4.82 4.21
C THR A 112 12.05 5.45 4.85
N GLY A 113 10.97 4.68 4.97
CA GLY A 113 9.73 5.12 5.60
C GLY A 113 8.62 5.43 4.59
N TRP A 114 8.28 4.47 3.73
CA TRP A 114 7.23 4.69 2.73
C TRP A 114 5.87 5.07 3.35
N GLY A 115 5.25 6.12 2.81
CA GLY A 115 3.95 6.63 3.27
C GLY A 115 3.98 7.38 4.61
N MET A 116 5.16 7.64 5.18
CA MET A 116 5.31 8.33 6.47
C MET A 116 4.89 9.80 6.44
N THR A 117 4.73 10.41 5.26
CA THR A 117 4.14 11.75 5.12
C THR A 117 2.64 11.75 5.41
N GLU A 118 1.92 10.73 4.95
CA GLU A 118 0.45 10.70 4.99
C GLU A 118 -0.08 9.93 6.20
N MET A 119 0.45 8.74 6.47
CA MET A 119 -0.15 7.81 7.44
C MET A 119 -0.15 8.31 8.89
N PRO A 120 0.91 8.96 9.42
CA PRO A 120 0.88 9.60 10.74
C PRO A 120 -0.24 10.63 10.89
N GLN A 121 -0.45 11.47 9.88
CA GLN A 121 -1.54 12.45 9.90
C GLN A 121 -2.90 11.74 9.86
N GLN A 122 -3.06 10.72 9.03
CA GLN A 122 -4.30 9.92 9.02
C GLN A 122 -4.57 9.28 10.39
N ALA A 123 -3.56 8.70 11.02
CA ALA A 123 -3.70 8.13 12.37
C ALA A 123 -4.11 9.17 13.41
N PHE A 124 -3.55 10.38 13.32
CA PHE A 124 -3.91 11.52 14.15
C PHE A 124 -5.38 11.93 13.94
N PHE A 125 -5.77 12.31 12.73
CA PHE A 125 -7.09 12.88 12.43
C PHE A 125 -8.24 11.90 12.67
N TRP A 126 -7.98 10.60 12.55
CA TRP A 126 -8.99 9.55 12.73
C TRP A 126 -8.89 8.82 14.06
N ASN A 127 -8.05 9.31 14.98
CA ASN A 127 -7.85 8.74 16.32
C ASN A 127 -7.52 7.24 16.27
N MET A 128 -6.63 6.84 15.35
CA MET A 128 -6.27 5.44 15.12
C MET A 128 -5.09 5.04 16.03
N PRO A 129 -5.14 3.95 16.81
CA PRO A 129 -4.09 3.53 17.73
C PRO A 129 -2.95 2.83 16.99
N LEU A 130 -2.26 3.58 16.12
CA LEU A 130 -1.23 3.06 15.23
C LEU A 130 0.17 3.52 15.65
N ALA A 131 1.15 2.65 15.45
CA ALA A 131 2.56 3.01 15.48
C ALA A 131 3.26 2.56 14.20
N PHE A 132 4.24 3.35 13.78
CA PHE A 132 4.89 3.24 12.49
C PHE A 132 6.40 3.12 12.66
N ALA A 133 6.99 2.16 11.96
CA ALA A 133 8.43 1.95 11.90
C ALA A 133 8.88 1.63 10.46
N THR A 134 10.20 1.61 10.26
CA THR A 134 10.81 1.20 8.98
C THR A 134 11.57 -0.10 9.18
N ALA A 135 11.31 -1.10 8.35
CA ALA A 135 12.03 -2.38 8.39
C ALA A 135 13.52 -2.21 8.07
N ALA A 136 14.36 -3.06 8.68
CA ALA A 136 15.77 -3.19 8.33
C ALA A 136 15.94 -3.65 6.88
N GLN A 137 16.96 -3.11 6.20
CA GLN A 137 17.16 -3.30 4.76
C GLN A 137 18.23 -4.34 4.40
N ALA A 138 19.11 -4.72 5.33
CA ALA A 138 20.25 -5.59 5.05
C ALA A 138 20.28 -6.82 5.98
N PRO A 139 20.72 -7.99 5.48
CA PRO A 139 21.12 -8.28 4.09
C PRO A 139 19.94 -8.57 3.14
N VAL A 140 18.73 -8.74 3.66
CA VAL A 140 17.48 -8.89 2.90
C VAL A 140 16.51 -7.83 3.39
N SER A 141 15.69 -7.28 2.50
CA SER A 141 14.59 -6.40 2.87
C SER A 141 13.65 -7.14 3.84
N GLN A 142 13.78 -6.86 5.14
CA GLN A 142 12.95 -7.49 6.18
C GLN A 142 11.48 -7.11 6.02
N TYR A 143 11.21 -6.01 5.31
CA TYR A 143 9.89 -5.48 5.08
C TYR A 143 8.89 -6.54 4.61
N TYR A 144 9.23 -7.36 3.60
CA TYR A 144 8.30 -8.34 3.06
C TYR A 144 8.09 -9.51 4.01
N LEU A 145 9.18 -10.07 4.54
CA LEU A 145 9.15 -11.22 5.45
C LEU A 145 8.38 -10.88 6.73
N LEU A 146 8.69 -9.73 7.31
CA LEU A 146 8.06 -9.25 8.53
C LEU A 146 6.56 -9.01 8.30
N ASN A 147 6.16 -8.25 7.27
CA ASN A 147 4.73 -8.01 7.04
C ASN A 147 3.95 -9.29 6.69
N LYS A 148 4.58 -10.27 6.02
CA LYS A 148 3.99 -11.60 5.81
C LYS A 148 3.88 -12.42 7.09
N GLN A 149 4.79 -12.26 8.05
CA GLN A 149 4.69 -12.91 9.34
C GLN A 149 3.59 -12.28 10.21
N LEU A 150 3.51 -10.95 10.21
CA LEU A 150 2.55 -10.21 11.04
C LEU A 150 1.11 -10.39 10.58
N GLN A 151 0.86 -10.63 9.28
CA GLN A 151 -0.49 -10.85 8.70
C GLN A 151 -1.50 -9.80 9.18
N SER A 152 -1.10 -8.52 9.12
CA SER A 152 -1.78 -7.43 9.81
C SER A 152 -1.89 -6.16 8.95
N LEU A 153 -1.52 -4.99 9.47
CA LEU A 153 -1.54 -3.72 8.78
C LEU A 153 -0.20 -3.46 8.08
N LEU A 154 -0.25 -2.86 6.89
CA LEU A 154 0.95 -2.47 6.17
C LEU A 154 0.73 -1.21 5.32
N TYR A 155 1.84 -0.55 4.99
CA TYR A 155 1.89 0.30 3.80
C TYR A 155 1.91 -0.61 2.56
N TRP A 156 1.20 -0.29 1.48
CA TRP A 156 1.40 -1.01 0.22
C TRP A 156 0.82 -0.22 -0.96
N TRP A 157 1.14 -0.66 -2.18
CA TRP A 157 0.45 -0.28 -3.40
C TRP A 157 -0.22 -1.51 -4.00
N ALA A 158 -1.41 -1.34 -4.57
CA ALA A 158 -2.05 -2.37 -5.38
C ALA A 158 -2.36 -1.81 -6.77
N PRO A 159 -2.33 -2.63 -7.82
CA PRO A 159 -2.10 -4.09 -7.81
C PRO A 159 -0.61 -4.48 -7.76
N ASP A 160 -0.26 -5.58 -7.07
CA ASP A 160 1.11 -6.14 -6.98
C ASP A 160 1.07 -7.64 -6.61
N THR A 161 2.12 -8.41 -6.92
CA THR A 161 2.22 -9.87 -6.66
C THR A 161 2.60 -10.20 -5.22
N MET A 162 3.37 -9.34 -4.56
CA MET A 162 4.05 -9.67 -3.29
C MET A 162 3.09 -10.16 -2.21
N PHE A 163 1.95 -9.46 -2.08
CA PHE A 163 0.90 -9.76 -1.12
C PHE A 163 -0.39 -10.21 -1.80
N ALA A 164 -0.36 -10.62 -3.08
CA ALA A 164 -1.57 -10.99 -3.82
C ALA A 164 -2.37 -12.14 -3.15
N LEU A 165 -1.65 -13.05 -2.48
CA LEU A 165 -2.23 -14.20 -1.78
C LEU A 165 -2.67 -13.90 -0.34
N ASP A 166 -2.30 -12.73 0.19
CA ASP A 166 -2.58 -12.32 1.57
C ASP A 166 -3.90 -11.53 1.69
N ASP A 167 -4.70 -11.49 0.60
CA ASP A 167 -5.98 -10.78 0.49
C ASP A 167 -5.92 -9.33 1.04
N PRO A 168 -5.05 -8.48 0.47
CA PRO A 168 -4.81 -7.14 0.98
C PRO A 168 -5.97 -6.23 0.62
N ASN A 169 -6.59 -5.62 1.63
CA ASN A 169 -7.69 -4.69 1.46
C ASN A 169 -7.26 -3.28 1.88
N MET A 170 -7.46 -2.30 1.00
CA MET A 170 -7.11 -0.91 1.28
C MET A 170 -8.05 -0.36 2.36
N ILE A 171 -7.49 0.32 3.36
CA ILE A 171 -8.32 1.03 4.34
C ILE A 171 -8.96 2.24 3.64
N ILE A 172 -10.28 2.31 3.74
CA ILE A 172 -11.13 3.32 3.14
C ILE A 172 -11.14 4.54 4.05
N PHE A 173 -10.43 5.59 3.62
CA PHE A 173 -10.53 6.95 4.14
C PHE A 173 -11.58 7.74 3.34
N PRO A 174 -12.02 8.92 3.80
CA PRO A 174 -12.84 9.80 2.98
C PRO A 174 -12.16 10.13 1.66
N LYS A 175 -12.98 10.42 0.64
CA LYS A 175 -12.50 10.74 -0.72
C LYS A 175 -11.42 11.83 -0.68
N ASN A 176 -10.41 11.67 -1.55
CA ASN A 176 -9.32 12.63 -1.70
C ASN A 176 -9.84 14.08 -1.80
N ASN A 177 -9.19 14.97 -1.03
CA ASN A 177 -9.32 16.40 -1.17
C ASN A 177 -8.02 16.97 -1.75
N ALA A 178 -8.00 17.24 -3.05
CA ALA A 178 -6.82 17.73 -3.75
C ALA A 178 -6.27 19.05 -3.21
N ARG A 179 -7.14 19.94 -2.67
CA ARG A 179 -6.69 21.21 -2.07
C ARG A 179 -5.97 20.98 -0.74
N GLU A 180 -6.47 20.06 0.09
CA GLU A 180 -5.82 19.69 1.34
C GLU A 180 -4.47 19.03 1.06
N TYR A 181 -4.42 18.10 0.10
CA TYR A 181 -3.17 17.45 -0.31
C TYR A 181 -2.14 18.44 -0.85
N ALA A 182 -2.57 19.43 -1.66
CA ALA A 182 -1.68 20.48 -2.15
C ALA A 182 -1.13 21.39 -1.02
N ALA A 183 -1.85 21.48 0.10
CA ALA A 183 -1.43 22.22 1.29
C ALA A 183 -0.67 21.37 2.32
N GLY A 184 -0.41 20.09 2.02
CA GLY A 184 0.27 19.15 2.93
C GLY A 184 -0.61 18.53 4.02
N LEU A 185 -1.93 18.73 3.95
CA LEU A 185 -2.92 18.17 4.88
C LEU A 185 -3.44 16.83 4.36
N TYR A 186 -3.07 15.73 5.01
CA TYR A 186 -3.29 14.36 4.53
C TYR A 186 -4.31 13.57 5.35
N ARG A 187 -5.48 14.16 5.66
CA ARG A 187 -6.55 13.45 6.39
C ARG A 187 -7.47 12.60 5.53
N THR A 188 -7.46 12.81 4.21
CA THR A 188 -8.31 12.05 3.26
C THR A 188 -7.49 10.95 2.57
N ALA A 189 -8.12 10.15 1.72
CA ALA A 189 -7.43 9.16 0.89
C ALA A 189 -6.51 9.86 -0.13
N LYS A 190 -5.39 9.21 -0.48
CA LYS A 190 -4.59 9.63 -1.64
C LYS A 190 -5.40 9.40 -2.91
N ASP A 191 -5.25 10.29 -3.89
CA ASP A 191 -5.91 10.09 -5.17
C ASP A 191 -5.41 8.82 -5.86
N ARG A 192 -6.29 8.16 -6.63
CA ARG A 192 -5.94 6.92 -7.32
C ARG A 192 -5.05 7.24 -8.51
N ALA A 193 -3.93 6.52 -8.62
CA ALA A 193 -3.13 6.58 -9.84
C ALA A 193 -3.90 5.93 -10.99
N ILE A 194 -4.05 6.64 -12.11
CA ILE A 194 -4.62 6.10 -13.35
C ILE A 194 -3.46 5.51 -14.16
N LEU A 195 -3.48 4.18 -14.33
CA LEU A 195 -2.54 3.52 -15.22
C LEU A 195 -2.93 3.81 -16.67
N SER A 196 -1.96 4.28 -17.46
CA SER A 196 -2.16 4.69 -18.85
C SER A 196 -1.12 4.04 -19.75
N ASN A 197 -1.49 3.82 -21.02
CA ASN A 197 -0.58 3.26 -22.02
C ASN A 197 0.13 4.39 -22.78
N TRP A 198 1.45 4.29 -22.90
CA TRP A 198 2.30 5.29 -23.55
C TRP A 198 2.99 4.66 -24.76
N VAL A 199 3.16 5.45 -25.83
CA VAL A 199 3.81 5.02 -27.08
C VAL A 199 4.80 6.10 -27.51
N ALA A 200 5.97 5.70 -28.02
CA ALA A 200 6.99 6.63 -28.47
C ALA A 200 6.47 7.57 -29.59
N GLY A 201 6.82 8.85 -29.50
CA GLY A 201 6.48 9.83 -30.52
C GLY A 201 7.12 9.49 -31.87
N GLY A 202 6.40 9.71 -32.97
CA GLY A 202 6.93 9.51 -34.32
C GLY A 202 6.78 8.09 -34.89
N LEU A 203 6.28 7.13 -34.13
CA LEU A 203 5.87 5.84 -34.71
C LEU A 203 4.71 6.08 -35.70
N GLY A 204 5.00 5.89 -36.99
CA GLY A 204 4.14 6.26 -38.11
C GLY A 204 2.78 5.56 -38.10
N ARG A 205 1.73 6.31 -38.45
CA ARG A 205 0.33 5.84 -38.42
C ARG A 205 0.03 4.67 -39.39
N SER A 206 0.88 4.38 -40.36
CA SER A 206 0.67 3.30 -41.34
C SER A 206 1.14 1.94 -40.81
N ASP A 207 2.34 1.88 -40.26
CA ASP A 207 3.04 0.58 -40.05
C ASP A 207 2.65 -0.07 -38.71
N ILE A 208 2.16 0.72 -37.75
CA ILE A 208 1.73 0.24 -36.44
C ILE A 208 0.25 0.53 -36.15
N ARG A 209 -0.56 0.79 -37.18
CA ARG A 209 -1.97 1.18 -37.02
C ARG A 209 -2.74 0.21 -36.12
N ASP A 210 -2.58 -1.09 -36.36
CA ASP A 210 -3.32 -2.12 -35.63
C ASP A 210 -2.82 -2.27 -34.19
N ALA A 211 -1.50 -2.18 -33.98
CA ALA A 211 -0.91 -2.16 -32.64
C ALA A 211 -1.37 -0.92 -31.84
N LEU A 212 -1.46 0.26 -32.48
CA LEU A 212 -2.01 1.46 -31.84
C LEU A 212 -3.49 1.30 -31.46
N GLN A 213 -4.28 0.62 -32.29
CA GLN A 213 -5.69 0.34 -31.96
C GLN A 213 -5.80 -0.63 -30.79
N LEU A 214 -4.98 -1.68 -30.76
CA LEU A 214 -4.90 -2.60 -29.63
C LEU A 214 -4.53 -1.84 -28.34
N VAL A 215 -3.44 -1.07 -28.34
CA VAL A 215 -2.96 -0.33 -27.16
C VAL A 215 -3.98 0.69 -26.65
N ARG A 216 -4.77 1.31 -27.56
CA ARG A 216 -5.84 2.24 -27.18
C ARG A 216 -7.02 1.56 -26.49
N LYS A 217 -7.30 0.30 -26.83
CA LYS A 217 -8.42 -0.46 -26.28
C LYS A 217 -8.02 -1.41 -25.16
N LEU A 218 -6.73 -1.71 -25.01
CA LEU A 218 -6.18 -2.51 -23.93
C LEU A 218 -6.51 -1.84 -22.59
N HIS A 219 -7.33 -2.52 -21.82
CA HIS A 219 -7.72 -2.10 -20.48
C HIS A 219 -7.86 -3.33 -19.60
N PHE A 220 -7.46 -3.20 -18.34
CA PHE A 220 -7.72 -4.19 -17.32
C PHE A 220 -8.54 -3.54 -16.22
N THR A 221 -9.58 -4.24 -15.75
CA THR A 221 -10.24 -3.87 -14.50
C THR A 221 -9.32 -4.22 -13.32
N ASP A 222 -9.51 -3.58 -12.17
CA ASP A 222 -8.78 -3.91 -10.95
C ASP A 222 -8.92 -5.40 -10.59
N GLU A 223 -10.11 -5.97 -10.82
CA GLU A 223 -10.42 -7.39 -10.59
C GLU A 223 -9.63 -8.30 -11.55
N ALA A 224 -9.64 -8.01 -12.85
CA ALA A 224 -8.90 -8.80 -13.84
C ALA A 224 -7.39 -8.73 -13.59
N MET A 225 -6.87 -7.56 -13.22
CA MET A 225 -5.46 -7.40 -12.88
C MET A 225 -5.10 -8.17 -11.61
N ARG A 226 -5.93 -8.08 -10.55
CA ARG A 226 -5.69 -8.84 -9.31
C ARG A 226 -5.74 -10.35 -9.55
N GLY A 227 -6.72 -10.83 -10.32
CA GLY A 227 -6.83 -12.23 -10.71
C GLY A 227 -5.58 -12.72 -11.44
N LEU A 228 -5.09 -11.96 -12.42
CA LEU A 228 -3.88 -12.30 -13.17
C LEU A 228 -2.63 -12.38 -12.26
N LEU A 229 -2.51 -11.48 -11.27
CA LEU A 229 -1.37 -11.49 -10.34
C LEU A 229 -1.46 -12.63 -9.32
N VAL A 230 -2.67 -13.01 -8.90
CA VAL A 230 -2.91 -14.21 -8.09
C VAL A 230 -2.52 -15.45 -8.89
N ASP A 231 -3.00 -15.57 -10.13
CA ASP A 231 -2.64 -16.68 -11.02
C ASP A 231 -1.12 -16.78 -11.14
N PHE A 232 -0.43 -15.68 -11.45
CA PHE A 232 1.04 -15.65 -11.51
C PHE A 232 1.72 -16.07 -10.20
N SER A 233 1.18 -15.64 -9.05
CA SER A 233 1.75 -15.95 -7.74
C SER A 233 1.56 -17.41 -7.32
N THR A 234 0.55 -18.09 -7.87
CA THR A 234 0.27 -19.52 -7.63
C THR A 234 0.82 -20.44 -8.72
N PHE A 235 1.05 -19.92 -9.92
CA PHE A 235 1.44 -20.70 -11.07
C PHE A 235 2.94 -20.98 -11.07
N ASN A 236 3.31 -22.26 -11.24
CA ASN A 236 4.70 -22.66 -11.37
C ASN A 236 5.18 -22.51 -12.82
N GLY A 237 5.35 -21.27 -13.27
CA GLY A 237 5.89 -20.96 -14.58
C GLY A 237 6.21 -19.49 -14.75
N SER A 238 6.49 -19.07 -15.98
CA SER A 238 6.89 -17.68 -16.25
C SER A 238 5.69 -16.74 -16.32
N ALA A 239 5.95 -15.45 -16.20
CA ALA A 239 4.93 -14.42 -16.44
C ALA A 239 4.33 -14.52 -17.85
N ALA A 240 5.12 -14.98 -18.83
CA ALA A 240 4.64 -15.22 -20.20
C ALA A 240 3.62 -16.37 -20.25
N ASP A 241 3.86 -17.46 -19.51
CA ASP A 241 2.95 -18.60 -19.43
C ASP A 241 1.61 -18.19 -18.80
N THR A 242 1.66 -17.42 -17.70
CA THR A 242 0.45 -16.89 -17.05
C THR A 242 -0.33 -15.96 -17.98
N ALA A 243 0.36 -15.02 -18.65
CA ALA A 243 -0.28 -14.13 -19.62
C ALA A 243 -0.92 -14.93 -20.77
N CYS A 244 -0.25 -15.98 -21.23
CA CYS A 244 -0.75 -16.85 -22.28
C CYS A 244 -2.00 -17.65 -21.87
N ALA A 245 -1.99 -18.22 -20.68
CA ALA A 245 -3.17 -18.87 -20.11
C ALA A 245 -4.34 -17.88 -20.02
N TRP A 246 -4.08 -16.66 -19.52
CA TRP A 246 -5.10 -15.62 -19.41
C TRP A 246 -5.69 -15.25 -20.77
N VAL A 247 -4.87 -15.01 -21.80
CA VAL A 247 -5.32 -14.70 -23.16
C VAL A 247 -6.18 -15.84 -23.73
N ARG A 248 -5.80 -17.10 -23.52
CA ARG A 248 -6.60 -18.24 -24.00
C ARG A 248 -7.98 -18.30 -23.31
N MET A 249 -8.04 -18.07 -22.00
CA MET A 249 -9.28 -18.17 -21.21
C MET A 249 -10.20 -16.95 -21.35
N HIS A 250 -9.64 -15.75 -21.55
CA HIS A 250 -10.39 -14.49 -21.50
C HIS A 250 -10.65 -13.90 -22.89
N ARG A 251 -10.86 -14.74 -23.90
CA ARG A 251 -11.15 -14.30 -25.28
C ARG A 251 -12.31 -13.32 -25.36
N HIS A 252 -13.32 -13.49 -24.52
CA HIS A 252 -14.47 -12.60 -24.46
C HIS A 252 -14.11 -11.15 -24.02
N VAL A 253 -12.99 -10.97 -23.29
CA VAL A 253 -12.52 -9.66 -22.84
C VAL A 253 -11.72 -8.95 -23.94
N TRP A 254 -10.68 -9.59 -24.46
CA TRP A 254 -9.72 -8.91 -25.33
C TRP A 254 -10.09 -8.92 -26.82
N LYS A 255 -11.06 -9.74 -27.24
CA LYS A 255 -11.46 -9.80 -28.66
C LYS A 255 -11.90 -8.42 -29.18
N ASP A 256 -12.54 -7.62 -28.34
CA ASP A 256 -13.01 -6.28 -28.70
C ASP A 256 -11.87 -5.24 -28.74
N TRP A 257 -10.69 -5.58 -28.19
CA TRP A 257 -9.49 -4.76 -28.28
C TRP A 257 -8.88 -4.79 -29.68
N LEU A 258 -9.18 -5.82 -30.48
CA LEU A 258 -8.67 -5.95 -31.84
C LEU A 258 -9.49 -5.09 -32.83
N PRO A 259 -8.85 -4.48 -33.83
CA PRO A 259 -9.55 -3.70 -34.86
C PRO A 259 -10.37 -4.58 -35.83
N ASN A 260 -9.96 -5.83 -36.06
CA ASN A 260 -10.67 -6.82 -36.87
C ASN A 260 -10.70 -8.18 -36.15
N ALA A 261 -11.86 -8.54 -35.59
CA ALA A 261 -12.07 -9.79 -34.84
C ALA A 261 -12.03 -11.08 -35.70
N THR A 262 -11.71 -10.95 -37.00
CA THR A 262 -11.72 -12.01 -38.01
C THR A 262 -10.34 -12.64 -38.29
N LEU A 263 -9.25 -12.12 -37.73
CA LEU A 263 -7.91 -12.70 -37.93
C LEU A 263 -7.65 -13.90 -37.00
N PRO A 264 -7.10 -15.02 -37.51
CA PRO A 264 -6.68 -16.17 -36.70
C PRO A 264 -5.35 -15.88 -35.98
N CYS A 265 -5.29 -14.83 -35.17
CA CYS A 265 -4.09 -14.50 -34.37
C CYS A 265 -3.88 -15.47 -33.18
N LEU A 266 -4.87 -16.31 -32.87
CA LEU A 266 -4.84 -17.23 -31.72
C LEU A 266 -3.87 -18.40 -31.87
N HIS A 267 -3.45 -18.75 -33.09
CA HIS A 267 -2.53 -19.87 -33.28
C HIS A 267 -1.06 -19.54 -32.99
N TRP A 268 -0.70 -18.25 -32.86
CA TRP A 268 0.69 -17.81 -32.78
C TRP A 268 1.10 -17.15 -31.46
N ALA A 269 0.16 -16.55 -30.72
CA ALA A 269 0.52 -15.74 -29.54
C ALA A 269 0.99 -16.57 -28.33
N CYS A 270 0.59 -17.84 -28.27
CA CYS A 270 0.99 -18.76 -27.21
C CYS A 270 1.37 -20.06 -27.90
N GLY A 271 2.67 -20.22 -28.15
CA GLY A 271 3.21 -21.44 -28.74
C GLY A 271 2.69 -22.69 -28.01
N ALA A 272 2.53 -23.76 -28.79
CA ALA A 272 2.47 -25.10 -28.24
C ALA A 272 3.86 -25.49 -27.71
#